data_AF-A0A6M5ULR7-F1
#
_entry.id   AF-A0A6M5ULR7-F1
#
_cell.length_a   1.000
_cell.length_b   1.000
_cell.length_c   1.000
_cell.angle_alpha   90.00
_cell.angle_beta   90.00
_cell.angle_gamma   90.00
#
_symmetry.space_group_name_H-M   'P 1'
#
loop_
_entity.id
_entity.type
_entity.pdbx_description
1 polymer ?
#
loop_
_entity_poly.entity_id
_entity_poly.type
_entity_poly.pdbx_seq_one_letter_code
_entity_poly.pdbx_strand_id
1 'polypeptide(L)' 'MPTGTEGRDVADRAGAVARFVVAFVLFVGGLVLMGSGMSGVDGGVWLFVGGLAASTLAFALPMSGATER' A
#
# COMPACT_ATOMS: atom_id res chain seq x y z
N MET A 1 -12.26 -35.82 -6.97
CA MET A 1 -11.80 -35.24 -8.25
C MET A 1 -11.37 -33.81 -7.94
N PRO A 2 -10.07 -33.48 -7.87
CA PRO A 2 -9.64 -32.10 -7.65
C PRO A 2 -10.09 -31.28 -8.86
N THR A 3 -11.07 -30.39 -8.66
CA THR A 3 -11.45 -29.41 -9.67
C THR A 3 -10.31 -28.41 -9.73
N GLY A 4 -9.75 -28.11 -10.91
CA GLY A 4 -8.59 -27.20 -11.10
C GLY A 4 -8.80 -25.72 -10.68
N THR A 5 -9.64 -25.47 -9.67
CA THR A 5 -9.94 -24.21 -9.01
C THR A 5 -8.94 -23.88 -7.90
N GLU A 6 -8.41 -24.89 -7.19
CA GLU A 6 -7.53 -24.70 -6.02
C GLU A 6 -6.29 -23.84 -6.33
N GLY A 7 -5.66 -24.05 -7.49
CA GLY A 7 -4.50 -23.25 -7.92
C GLY A 7 -4.83 -21.79 -8.22
N ARG A 8 -6.06 -21.50 -8.69
CA ARG A 8 -6.53 -20.13 -8.94
C ARG A 8 -6.86 -19.39 -7.66
N ASP A 9 -7.46 -20.08 -6.69
CA ASP A 9 -7.79 -19.50 -5.39
C ASP A 9 -6.53 -19.13 -4.59
N VAL A 10 -5.49 -19.97 -4.66
CA VAL A 10 -4.19 -19.67 -4.04
C VAL A 10 -3.51 -18.48 -4.71
N ALA A 11 -3.53 -18.40 -6.04
CA ALA A 11 -2.98 -17.26 -6.77
C ALA A 11 -3.72 -15.95 -6.45
N ASP A 12 -5.05 -15.98 -6.34
CA ASP A 12 -5.85 -14.81 -5.94
C ASP A 12 -5.54 -14.35 -4.51
N ARG A 13 -5.43 -15.29 -3.57
CA ARG A 13 -5.06 -14.99 -2.18
C ARG A 13 -3.64 -14.44 -2.10
N ALA A 14 -2.70 -15.01 -2.84
CA ALA A 14 -1.31 -14.52 -2.89
C ALA A 14 -1.25 -13.09 -3.45
N GLY A 15 -1.99 -12.81 -4.53
CA GLY A 15 -2.14 -11.45 -5.07
C GLY A 15 -2.76 -10.49 -4.06
N ALA A 16 -3.75 -10.95 -3.28
CA ALA A 16 -4.38 -10.16 -2.23
C ALA A 16 -3.46 -9.83 -1.06
N VAL A 17 -2.59 -10.77 -0.66
CA VAL A 17 -1.58 -10.54 0.37
C VAL A 17 -0.49 -9.60 -0.14
N ALA A 18 -0.04 -9.76 -1.38
CA ALA A 18 0.98 -8.89 -1.98
C ALA A 18 0.53 -7.41 -1.99
N ARG A 19 -0.69 -7.12 -2.47
CA ARG A 19 -1.23 -5.74 -2.45
C ARG A 19 -1.38 -5.19 -1.04
N PHE A 20 -1.73 -6.03 -0.07
CA PHE A 20 -1.83 -5.63 1.33
C PHE A 20 -0.47 -5.25 1.91
N VAL A 21 0.56 -6.08 1.67
CA VAL A 21 1.92 -5.80 2.14
C VAL A 21 2.46 -4.50 1.52
N VAL A 22 2.26 -4.30 0.22
CA VAL A 22 2.66 -3.07 -0.47
C VAL A 22 1.95 -1.85 0.13
N ALA A 23 0.64 -1.91 0.33
CA ALA A 23 -0.14 -0.86 0.97
C ALA A 23 0.36 -0.57 2.40
N PHE A 24 0.60 -1.61 3.19
CA PHE A 24 1.09 -1.46 4.55
C PHE A 24 2.45 -0.76 4.60
N VAL A 25 3.38 -1.16 3.72
CA VAL A 25 4.71 -0.52 3.63
C VAL A 25 4.59 0.94 3.21
N LEU A 26 3.72 1.26 2.24
CA LEU A 26 3.48 2.64 1.81
C LEU A 26 2.87 3.50 2.93
N PHE A 27 1.96 2.94 3.71
CA PHE A 27 1.34 3.63 4.83
C PHE A 27 2.36 3.93 5.94
N VAL A 28 3.08 2.91 6.41
CA VAL A 28 4.08 3.06 7.46
C VAL A 28 5.21 3.98 6.99
N GLY A 29 5.70 3.79 5.75
CA GLY A 29 6.69 4.66 5.14
C GLY A 29 6.20 6.11 5.04
N GLY A 30 4.94 6.32 4.67
CA GLY A 30 4.31 7.64 4.62
C GLY A 30 4.27 8.34 5.98
N LEU A 31 3.89 7.63 7.05
CA LEU A 31 3.90 8.16 8.42
C LEU A 31 5.31 8.53 8.89
N VAL A 32 6.31 7.71 8.59
CA VAL A 32 7.72 7.99 8.91
C VAL A 32 8.20 9.24 8.18
N LEU A 33 7.87 9.39 6.90
CA LEU A 33 8.25 10.57 6.11
C LEU A 33 7.59 11.85 6.65
N MET A 34 6.32 11.75 7.04
CA MET A 34 5.55 12.83 7.66
C MET A 34 6.15 13.28 8.99
N GLY A 35 6.53 12.31 9.85
CA GLY A 35 7.26 12.57 11.10
C GLY A 35 8.63 13.20 10.87
N SER A 36 9.36 12.72 9.86
CA SER A 36 10.68 13.26 9.48
C SER A 36 10.58 14.72 9.02
N GLY A 37 9.52 15.07 8.28
CA GLY A 37 9.25 16.45 7.86
C GLY A 37 9.05 17.44 9.00
N MET A 38 8.64 16.96 10.18
CA MET A 38 8.48 17.77 11.40
C MET A 38 9.79 17.94 12.19
N SER A 39 10.88 17.28 11.79
CA SER A 39 12.16 17.29 12.52
C SER A 39 13.05 18.52 12.23
N GLY A 40 12.52 19.56 11.58
CA GLY A 40 13.24 20.81 11.33
C GLY A 40 14.30 20.73 10.21
N VAL A 41 14.21 19.71 9.35
CA VAL A 41 15.09 19.59 8.18
C VAL A 41 14.69 20.55 7.06
N ASP A 42 15.67 21.03 6.30
CA ASP A 42 15.41 21.85 5.11
C ASP A 42 14.49 21.10 4.13
N GLY A 43 13.40 21.75 3.73
CA GLY A 43 12.38 21.13 2.88
C GLY A 43 11.46 20.14 3.61
N GLY A 44 11.38 20.15 4.95
CA GLY A 44 10.49 19.29 5.74
C GLY A 44 9.02 19.29 5.29
N VAL A 45 8.52 20.41 4.73
CA VAL A 45 7.19 20.49 4.13
C VAL A 45 7.00 19.48 2.98
N TRP A 46 8.04 19.24 2.17
CA TRP A 46 8.00 18.29 1.07
C TRP A 46 8.04 16.84 1.56
N LEU A 47 8.76 16.56 2.65
CA LEU A 47 8.72 15.25 3.31
C LEU A 47 7.33 14.97 3.89
N PHE A 48 6.70 15.98 4.48
CA PHE A 48 5.33 15.89 4.98
C PHE A 48 4.32 15.63 3.85
N VAL A 49 4.38 16.42 2.78
CA VAL A 49 3.50 16.26 1.60
C VAL A 49 3.75 14.91 0.91
N GLY A 50 5.01 14.49 0.76
CA GLY A 50 5.37 13.18 0.24
C GLY A 50 4.85 12.04 1.10
N GLY A 51 4.93 12.18 2.43
CA GLY A 51 4.40 11.22 3.39
C GLY A 51 2.88 11.11 3.35
N LEU A 52 2.19 12.23 3.22
CA LEU A 52 0.74 12.30 3.03
C LEU A 52 0.31 11.63 1.70
N ALA A 53 1.01 11.92 0.61
CA ALA A 53 0.75 11.31 -0.69
C ALA A 53 0.96 9.79 -0.66
N ALA A 54 2.07 9.30 -0.08
CA ALA A 54 2.35 7.88 0.10
C ALA A 54 1.28 7.17 0.96
N SER A 55 0.87 7.82 2.07
CA SER A 55 -0.20 7.31 2.94
C SER A 55 -1.53 7.24 2.21
N THR A 56 -1.86 8.22 1.37
CA THR A 56 -3.08 8.21 0.55
C THR A 56 -3.04 7.09 -0.49
N LEU A 57 -1.88 6.89 -1.14
CA LEU A 57 -1.67 5.86 -2.14
C LEU A 57 -1.83 4.45 -1.54
N ALA A 58 -1.44 4.26 -0.28
CA ALA A 58 -1.62 3.02 0.45
C ALA A 58 -3.08 2.57 0.55
N PHE A 59 -4.04 3.50 0.54
CA PHE A 59 -5.47 3.17 0.53
C PHE A 59 -6.05 3.07 -0.88
N ALA A 60 -5.47 3.78 -1.85
CA ALA A 60 -5.90 3.72 -3.24
C ALA A 60 -5.52 2.40 -3.94
N LEU A 61 -4.31 1.86 -3.66
CA LEU A 61 -3.80 0.64 -4.30
C LEU A 61 -4.63 -0.63 -3.98
N PRO A 62 -5.06 -0.89 -2.73
CA PRO A 62 -5.95 -2.01 -2.43
C PRO A 62 -7.30 -1.93 -3.16
N MET A 63 -7.81 -0.72 -3.42
CA MET A 63 -9.11 -0.51 -4.09
C MET A 63 -9.06 -0.72 -5.60
N SER A 64 -7.90 -0.55 -6.25
CA SER A 64 -7.82 -0.70 -7.72
C SER A 64 -7.96 -2.15 -8.20
N GLY A 65 -7.92 -3.13 -7.29
CA GLY A 65 -8.17 -4.54 -7.57
C GLY A 65 -9.62 -4.97 -7.35
N ALA A 66 -10.54 -4.04 -7.04
CA ALA A 66 -11.97 -4.29 -6.84
C ALA A 66 -12.78 -4.18 -8.15
N THR A 67 -12.16 -4.39 -9.31
CA THR A 67 -12.92 -4.67 -10.54
C THR A 67 -13.56 -6.04 -10.35
N GLU A 68 -14.83 -6.03 -9.96
CA GLU A 68 -15.73 -7.18 -9.98
C GLU A 68 -15.59 -7.92 -11.31
N ARG A 69 -15.46 -9.24 -11.23
CA ARG A 69 -15.59 -10.16 -12.36
C ARG A 69 -17.02 -10.66 -12.40
#